data_AF-A0A2N0NDE2-F1
#
_entry.id   AF-A0A2N0NDE2-F1
#
_cell.length_a   1.000
_cell.length_b   1.000
_cell.length_c   1.000
_cell.angle_alpha   90.00
_cell.angle_beta   90.00
_cell.angle_gamma   90.00
#
_symmetry.space_group_name_H-M   'P 1'
#
loop_
_entity.id
_entity.type
_entity.pdbx_description
1 polymer ?
#
loop_
_entity_poly.entity_id
_entity_poly.type
_entity_poly.pdbx_seq_one_letter_code
_entity_poly.pdbx_strand_id
1 'polypeptide(L)'
;NIVLNNNTNRLQFTTNNNNPSPSQNFPRPKIIKSNNRSLPCKNQWTSFWSPRYSDIIYIKIIEKSHFPSDVPKVYGEHHIPFRDPIPQDPSLTPHTMPNLLIPCPGCDLHDSFYIGDLRPRCIISLPSNNTISVHANIYRKNNNRQNNIFIVHKSHSETRADVFIDYNERTNPNFRQIENITQHSPLIYNISQKNF
;
A
#
# COMPACT_ATOMS: atom_id res chain seq x y z
N ASN A 1 13.87 -15.48 -10.54
CA ASN A 1 14.12 -16.91 -10.23
C ASN A 1 14.54 -17.02 -8.78
N ILE A 2 14.19 -18.12 -8.09
CA ILE A 2 14.70 -18.39 -6.74
C ILE A 2 15.85 -19.38 -6.90
N VAL A 3 17.04 -19.00 -6.43
CA VAL A 3 18.24 -19.84 -6.50
C VAL A 3 18.82 -19.99 -5.10
N LEU A 4 19.20 -21.21 -4.74
CA LEU A 4 19.87 -21.48 -3.46
C LEU A 4 21.33 -21.02 -3.57
N ASN A 5 21.76 -20.15 -2.66
CA ASN A 5 23.17 -19.80 -2.55
C ASN A 5 23.88 -20.86 -1.69
N ASN A 6 24.63 -21.73 -2.36
CA ASN A 6 25.31 -22.87 -1.72
C ASN A 6 26.42 -22.46 -0.73
N ASN A 7 26.87 -21.21 -0.74
CA ASN A 7 27.89 -20.73 0.20
C ASN A 7 27.28 -20.22 1.51
N THR A 8 25.98 -19.87 1.51
CA THR A 8 25.30 -19.29 2.67
C THR A 8 24.05 -20.05 3.10
N ASN A 9 23.67 -21.11 2.35
CA ASN A 9 22.41 -21.86 2.50
C ASN A 9 21.16 -20.95 2.57
N ARG A 10 21.24 -19.75 1.99
CA ARG A 10 20.12 -18.82 1.92
C ARG A 10 19.52 -18.83 0.53
N LEU A 11 18.20 -18.77 0.46
CA LEU A 11 17.48 -18.55 -0.78
C LEU A 11 17.73 -17.11 -1.23
N GLN A 12 18.26 -16.96 -2.44
CA GLN A 12 18.45 -15.67 -3.08
C GLN A 12 17.44 -15.51 -4.20
N PHE A 13 16.78 -14.35 -4.20
CA PHE A 13 15.92 -13.94 -5.30
C PHE A 13 16.81 -13.30 -6.36
N THR A 14 16.98 -13.98 -7.49
CA THR A 14 17.61 -13.35 -8.66
C THR A 14 16.53 -12.58 -9.41
N THR A 15 16.57 -11.26 -9.29
CA THR A 15 15.83 -10.36 -10.18
C THR A 15 16.47 -10.49 -11.56
N ASN A 16 15.73 -11.03 -12.51
CA ASN A 16 16.15 -11.02 -13.90
C ASN A 16 16.23 -9.55 -14.33
N ASN A 17 17.38 -9.07 -14.80
CA ASN A 17 17.63 -7.66 -15.16
C ASN A 17 16.80 -7.15 -16.37
N ASN A 18 15.78 -7.91 -16.79
CA ASN A 18 14.84 -7.57 -17.86
C ASN A 18 13.47 -7.11 -17.33
N ASN A 19 13.38 -6.69 -16.06
CA ASN A 19 12.12 -6.17 -15.53
C ASN A 19 11.77 -4.84 -16.20
N PRO A 20 10.56 -4.69 -16.79
CA PRO A 20 10.13 -3.40 -17.32
C PRO A 20 10.03 -2.39 -16.17
N SER A 21 10.55 -1.18 -16.41
CA SER A 21 10.46 -0.01 -15.51
C SER A 21 9.03 0.19 -14.98
N PRO A 22 8.77 0.27 -13.66
CA PRO A 22 7.40 0.30 -13.19
C PRO A 22 7.09 1.50 -12.28
N SER A 23 7.21 2.75 -12.74
CA SER A 23 6.58 3.88 -12.01
C SER A 23 5.13 4.11 -12.46
N GLN A 24 4.64 3.27 -13.38
CA GLN A 24 3.36 3.39 -14.06
C GLN A 24 2.41 2.20 -13.82
N ASN A 25 2.76 1.25 -12.92
CA ASN A 25 2.14 -0.08 -12.86
C ASN A 25 1.08 -0.30 -11.77
N PHE A 26 0.94 0.59 -10.79
CA PHE A 26 -0.10 0.39 -9.79
C PHE A 26 -1.45 0.93 -10.30
N PRO A 27 -2.52 0.11 -10.29
CA PRO A 27 -3.84 0.60 -10.66
C PRO A 27 -4.21 1.73 -9.70
N ARG A 28 -4.77 2.84 -10.20
CA ARG A 28 -5.21 3.97 -9.38
C ARG A 28 -6.72 4.17 -9.48
N PRO A 29 -7.37 4.77 -8.47
CA PRO A 29 -8.76 5.19 -8.60
C PRO A 29 -8.88 6.16 -9.78
N LYS A 30 -9.88 5.94 -10.65
CA LYS A 30 -10.15 6.87 -11.76
C LYS A 30 -10.37 8.28 -11.22
N ILE A 31 -9.64 9.24 -11.78
CA ILE A 31 -9.79 10.67 -11.50
C ILE A 31 -11.10 11.13 -12.15
N ILE A 32 -11.94 11.80 -11.36
CA ILE A 32 -13.18 12.39 -11.86
C ILE A 32 -12.87 13.73 -12.55
N LYS A 33 -13.72 14.12 -13.52
CA LYS A 33 -13.63 15.45 -14.13
C LYS A 33 -13.91 16.52 -13.08
N SER A 34 -13.34 17.72 -13.28
CA SER A 34 -13.58 18.84 -12.39
C SER A 34 -15.08 19.18 -12.34
N ASN A 35 -15.60 19.40 -11.14
CA ASN A 35 -17.00 19.70 -10.86
C ASN A 35 -17.13 20.44 -9.52
N ASN A 36 -18.18 21.24 -9.37
CA ASN A 36 -18.50 21.98 -8.16
C ASN A 36 -19.16 21.11 -7.07
N ARG A 37 -19.13 19.78 -7.21
CA ARG A 37 -19.74 18.83 -6.26
C ARG A 37 -18.88 17.58 -6.17
N SER A 38 -18.84 16.97 -4.98
CA SER A 38 -18.29 15.63 -4.80
C SER A 38 -19.22 14.58 -5.39
N LEU A 39 -18.66 13.44 -5.79
CA LEU A 39 -19.36 12.31 -6.38
C LEU A 39 -19.27 11.10 -5.45
N PRO A 40 -20.41 10.51 -5.03
CA PRO A 40 -20.40 9.33 -4.19
C PRO A 40 -19.82 8.13 -4.96
N CYS A 41 -19.08 7.29 -4.26
CA CYS A 41 -18.48 6.07 -4.79
C CYS A 41 -19.02 4.86 -4.03
N LYS A 42 -19.23 3.75 -4.75
CA LYS A 42 -19.61 2.47 -4.15
C LYS A 42 -18.53 1.44 -4.45
N ASN A 43 -18.18 0.65 -3.43
CA ASN A 43 -17.31 -0.52 -3.53
C ASN A 43 -15.95 -0.27 -4.20
N GLN A 44 -15.36 0.91 -3.98
CA GLN A 44 -14.00 1.21 -4.39
C GLN A 44 -13.10 1.29 -3.16
N TRP A 45 -11.95 0.64 -3.25
CA TRP A 45 -10.96 0.61 -2.19
C TRP A 45 -9.64 1.13 -2.70
N THR A 46 -8.89 1.76 -1.81
CA THR A 46 -7.59 2.30 -2.12
C THR A 46 -6.70 2.24 -0.89
N SER A 47 -5.40 2.28 -1.10
CA SER A 47 -4.42 2.35 -0.02
C SER A 47 -3.28 3.29 -0.37
N PHE A 48 -2.58 3.73 0.68
CA PHE A 48 -1.37 4.54 0.56
C PHE A 48 -0.44 4.26 1.74
N TRP A 49 0.82 4.65 1.59
CA TRP A 49 1.79 4.59 2.68
C TRP A 49 1.65 5.83 3.57
N SER A 50 1.54 5.62 4.89
CA SER A 50 1.63 6.69 5.87
C SER A 50 3.04 6.74 6.46
N PRO A 51 3.85 7.78 6.17
CA PRO A 51 5.14 7.97 6.82
C PRO A 51 5.02 8.11 8.33
N ARG A 52 3.91 8.69 8.80
CA ARG A 52 3.63 8.88 10.24
C ARG A 52 3.54 7.56 10.99
N TYR A 53 2.92 6.55 10.40
CA TYR A 53 2.78 5.22 11.01
C TYR A 53 3.83 4.23 10.52
N SER A 54 4.62 4.59 9.51
CA SER A 54 5.51 3.67 8.80
C SER A 54 4.78 2.40 8.34
N ASP A 55 3.52 2.57 7.91
CA ASP A 55 2.66 1.46 7.52
C ASP A 55 1.62 1.86 6.46
N ILE A 56 0.99 0.84 5.87
CA ILE A 56 -0.10 0.99 4.92
C ILE A 56 -1.40 1.42 5.60
N ILE A 57 -2.11 2.33 4.95
CA ILE A 57 -3.46 2.75 5.33
C ILE A 57 -4.44 2.25 4.28
N TYR A 58 -5.50 1.56 4.72
CA TYR A 58 -6.59 1.10 3.84
C TYR A 58 -7.79 2.03 3.95
N ILE A 59 -8.36 2.39 2.79
CA ILE A 59 -9.51 3.27 2.71
C ILE A 59 -10.56 2.67 1.79
N LYS A 60 -11.79 2.63 2.27
CA LYS A 60 -12.99 2.43 1.45
C LYS A 60 -13.48 3.79 0.98
N ILE A 61 -13.40 4.06 -0.32
CA ILE A 61 -13.77 5.36 -0.89
C ILE A 61 -15.29 5.55 -0.76
N ILE A 62 -15.69 6.62 -0.08
CA ILE A 62 -17.10 7.02 0.06
C ILE A 62 -17.46 8.09 -0.97
N GLU A 63 -16.52 8.98 -1.29
CA GLU A 63 -16.70 10.03 -2.30
C GLU A 63 -15.38 10.47 -2.93
N LYS A 64 -15.50 11.11 -4.08
CA LYS A 64 -14.39 11.78 -4.78
C LYS A 64 -14.77 13.23 -5.05
N SER A 65 -13.82 14.13 -4.96
CA SER A 65 -14.02 15.54 -5.27
C SER A 65 -12.94 16.04 -6.21
N HIS A 66 -13.29 17.02 -7.03
CA HIS A 66 -12.36 17.72 -7.91
C HIS A 66 -12.94 19.10 -8.20
N PHE A 67 -12.91 19.99 -7.20
CA PHE A 67 -13.38 21.36 -7.39
C PHE A 67 -12.47 22.11 -8.37
N PRO A 68 -12.98 23.12 -9.10
CA PRO A 68 -12.14 23.95 -9.94
C PRO A 68 -11.01 24.59 -9.12
N SER A 69 -9.78 24.54 -9.63
CA SER A 69 -8.55 25.01 -8.95
C SER A 69 -8.04 24.13 -7.80
N ASP A 70 -8.71 23.02 -7.47
CA ASP A 70 -8.26 22.07 -6.46
C ASP A 70 -7.65 20.81 -7.09
N VAL A 71 -6.80 20.14 -6.32
CA VAL A 71 -6.35 18.79 -6.67
C VAL A 71 -7.50 17.79 -6.48
N PRO A 72 -7.65 16.79 -7.37
CA PRO A 72 -8.64 15.73 -7.17
C PRO A 72 -8.37 14.98 -5.87
N LYS A 73 -9.35 14.93 -4.96
CA LYS A 73 -9.25 14.23 -3.67
C LYS A 73 -10.19 13.04 -3.60
N VAL A 74 -9.74 12.01 -2.89
CA VAL A 74 -10.60 10.93 -2.41
C VAL A 74 -10.87 11.15 -0.93
N TYR A 75 -12.12 10.92 -0.52
CA TYR A 75 -12.48 10.78 0.88
C TYR A 75 -12.94 9.34 1.10
N GLY A 76 -12.56 8.76 2.22
CA GLY A 76 -13.03 7.44 2.54
C GLY A 76 -12.87 7.03 3.98
N GLU A 77 -13.59 5.97 4.30
CA GLU A 77 -13.59 5.34 5.60
C GLU A 77 -12.31 4.54 5.80
N HIS A 78 -11.56 4.88 6.84
CA HIS A 78 -10.33 4.21 7.23
C HIS A 78 -10.64 2.82 7.80
N HIS A 79 -9.92 1.82 7.32
CA HIS A 79 -9.97 0.46 7.82
C HIS A 79 -8.58 -0.02 8.26
N ILE A 80 -8.55 -0.85 9.29
CA ILE A 80 -7.32 -1.41 9.86
C ILE A 80 -7.33 -2.94 9.73
N PRO A 81 -6.15 -3.59 9.64
CA PRO A 81 -6.04 -5.05 9.70
C PRO A 81 -6.71 -5.61 10.95
N PHE A 82 -7.60 -6.57 10.77
CA PHE A 82 -8.19 -7.32 11.86
C PHE A 82 -7.13 -8.24 12.45
N ARG A 83 -6.86 -8.10 13.75
CA ARG A 83 -6.00 -9.00 14.50
C ARG A 83 -6.87 -9.81 15.44
N ASP A 84 -6.80 -11.13 15.34
CA ASP A 84 -7.51 -11.99 16.29
C ASP A 84 -7.02 -11.67 17.71
N PRO A 85 -7.93 -11.46 18.66
CA PRO A 85 -7.57 -11.15 20.05
C PRO A 85 -7.02 -12.38 20.81
N ILE A 86 -7.05 -13.57 20.21
CA ILE A 86 -6.51 -14.77 20.81
C ILE A 86 -4.98 -14.70 20.70
N PRO A 87 -4.24 -14.81 21.81
CA PRO A 87 -2.79 -14.91 21.77
C PRO A 87 -2.40 -16.05 20.82
N GLN A 88 -1.64 -15.73 19.77
CA GLN A 88 -1.06 -16.77 18.93
C GLN A 88 -0.10 -17.56 19.83
N ASP A 89 -0.44 -18.83 20.08
CA ASP A 89 0.46 -19.74 20.78
C ASP A 89 1.78 -19.79 19.97
N PRO A 90 2.91 -19.38 20.56
CA PRO A 90 4.19 -19.35 19.85
C PRO A 90 4.68 -20.75 19.44
N SER A 91 4.06 -21.82 19.95
CA SER A 91 4.33 -23.20 19.55
C SER A 91 3.59 -23.64 18.29
N LEU A 92 2.58 -22.88 17.84
CA LEU A 92 1.87 -23.14 16.59
C LEU A 92 2.58 -22.43 15.44
N THR A 93 2.74 -23.13 14.31
CA THR A 93 3.15 -22.50 13.05
C THR A 93 2.29 -21.26 12.80
N PRO A 94 2.88 -20.11 12.40
CA PRO A 94 2.11 -18.91 12.11
C PRO A 94 1.03 -19.26 11.09
N HIS A 95 -0.22 -19.31 11.52
CA HIS A 95 -1.32 -19.45 10.58
C HIS A 95 -1.29 -18.22 9.68
N THR A 96 -1.49 -18.42 8.37
CA THR A 96 -1.66 -17.34 7.41
C THR A 96 -2.77 -16.44 7.92
N MET A 97 -2.41 -15.29 8.50
CA MET A 97 -3.41 -14.35 9.00
C MET A 97 -4.28 -13.93 7.82
N PRO A 98 -5.61 -14.07 7.93
CA PRO A 98 -6.47 -13.68 6.83
C PRO A 98 -6.35 -12.16 6.65
N ASN A 99 -6.37 -11.69 5.40
CA ASN A 99 -6.25 -10.26 5.05
C ASN A 99 -7.56 -9.52 5.34
N LEU A 100 -8.02 -9.62 6.57
CA LEU A 100 -9.28 -9.04 7.02
C LEU A 100 -9.06 -7.59 7.45
N LEU A 101 -10.04 -6.75 7.14
CA LEU A 101 -10.10 -5.36 7.50
C LEU A 101 -11.37 -5.10 8.30
N ILE A 102 -11.26 -4.26 9.33
CA ILE A 102 -12.38 -3.72 10.10
C ILE A 102 -12.34 -2.20 10.08
N PRO A 103 -13.47 -1.50 10.31
CA PRO A 103 -13.47 -0.04 10.36
C PRO A 103 -12.57 0.42 11.51
N CYS A 104 -11.80 1.47 11.26
CA CYS A 104 -10.98 2.08 12.30
C CYS A 104 -11.90 2.67 13.40
N PRO A 105 -11.60 2.43 14.69
CA PRO A 105 -12.39 3.00 15.78
C PRO A 105 -12.26 4.53 15.90
N GLY A 106 -11.31 5.13 15.20
CA GLY A 106 -10.89 6.52 15.30
C GLY A 106 -9.37 6.58 15.48
N CYS A 107 -8.69 7.38 14.66
CA CYS A 107 -7.26 7.65 14.82
C CYS A 107 -6.94 9.11 14.45
N ASP A 108 -5.70 9.53 14.68
CA ASP A 108 -5.24 10.89 14.46
C ASP A 108 -5.08 11.29 12.96
N LEU A 109 -5.33 10.36 12.03
CA LEU A 109 -5.42 10.67 10.60
C LEU A 109 -6.82 11.15 10.20
N HIS A 110 -7.77 11.15 11.13
CA HIS A 110 -9.12 11.57 10.83
C HIS A 110 -9.17 13.04 10.38
N ASP A 111 -9.71 13.27 9.18
CA ASP A 111 -9.99 14.60 8.66
C ASP A 111 -11.22 15.20 9.34
N SER A 112 -10.98 16.08 10.30
CA SER A 112 -12.04 16.81 11.04
C SER A 112 -12.77 17.85 10.19
N PHE A 113 -12.27 18.19 9.00
CA PHE A 113 -12.92 19.15 8.10
C PHE A 113 -13.87 18.49 7.10
N TYR A 114 -14.04 17.17 7.16
CA TYR A 114 -14.99 16.48 6.32
C TYR A 114 -16.44 16.76 6.76
N ILE A 115 -17.25 17.31 5.84
CA ILE A 115 -18.65 17.76 6.10
C ILE A 115 -19.69 16.83 5.41
N GLY A 116 -19.29 15.62 5.01
CA GLY A 116 -20.18 14.69 4.31
C GLY A 116 -20.84 13.66 5.23
N ASP A 117 -20.82 12.38 4.84
CA ASP A 117 -21.40 11.28 5.61
C ASP A 117 -20.67 11.05 6.95
N LEU A 118 -21.34 11.28 8.07
CA LEU A 118 -20.76 11.16 9.43
C LEU A 118 -20.91 9.75 10.04
N ARG A 119 -21.46 8.77 9.31
CA ARG A 119 -21.55 7.38 9.81
C ARG A 119 -20.17 6.73 10.06
N PRO A 120 -19.16 6.93 9.20
CA PRO A 120 -17.81 6.42 9.47
C PRO A 120 -17.17 7.14 10.66
N ARG A 121 -16.56 6.38 11.57
CA ARG A 121 -15.86 6.95 12.75
C ARG A 121 -14.53 7.61 12.40
N CYS A 122 -13.92 7.23 11.28
CA CYS A 122 -12.61 7.69 10.87
C CYS A 122 -12.60 7.89 9.35
N ILE A 123 -12.62 9.15 8.94
CA ILE A 123 -12.59 9.55 7.53
C ILE A 123 -11.22 10.14 7.23
N ILE A 124 -10.60 9.70 6.15
CA ILE A 124 -9.32 10.23 5.68
C ILE A 124 -9.54 10.86 4.31
N SER A 125 -8.94 12.03 4.11
CA SER A 125 -8.88 12.70 2.80
C SER A 125 -7.45 12.73 2.29
N LEU A 126 -7.29 12.51 0.99
CA LEU A 126 -5.99 12.61 0.33
C LEU A 126 -6.11 12.84 -1.17
N PRO A 127 -5.07 13.40 -1.82
CA PRO A 127 -4.99 13.51 -3.27
C PRO A 127 -5.13 12.13 -3.94
N SER A 128 -5.94 12.05 -5.00
CA SER A 128 -6.28 10.80 -5.68
C SER A 128 -5.07 10.14 -6.36
N ASN A 129 -4.05 10.93 -6.70
CA ASN A 129 -2.79 10.46 -7.27
C ASN A 129 -1.83 9.88 -6.24
N ASN A 130 -2.10 10.04 -4.94
CA ASN A 130 -1.27 9.53 -3.85
C ASN A 130 -1.69 8.15 -3.36
N THR A 131 -2.58 7.47 -4.10
CA THR A 131 -3.13 6.18 -3.72
C THR A 131 -3.04 5.15 -4.84
N ILE A 132 -3.09 3.89 -4.44
CA ILE A 132 -3.23 2.73 -5.33
C ILE A 132 -4.57 2.05 -5.06
N SER A 133 -5.21 1.49 -6.07
CA SER A 133 -6.45 0.74 -5.98
C SER A 133 -6.21 -0.60 -5.29
N VAL A 134 -7.12 -0.96 -4.38
CA VAL A 134 -7.13 -2.24 -3.68
C VAL A 134 -8.41 -2.97 -4.03
N HIS A 135 -8.35 -4.29 -4.12
CA HIS A 135 -9.53 -5.13 -4.29
C HIS A 135 -9.90 -5.76 -2.94
N ALA A 136 -11.07 -5.41 -2.43
CA ALA A 136 -11.60 -5.94 -1.19
C ALA A 136 -13.10 -6.22 -1.31
N ASN A 137 -13.55 -7.30 -0.68
CA ASN A 137 -14.94 -7.76 -0.68
C ASN A 137 -15.46 -7.85 0.75
N ILE A 138 -16.79 -7.81 0.92
CA ILE A 138 -17.42 -8.08 2.22
C ILE A 138 -17.10 -9.53 2.62
N TYR A 139 -16.57 -9.71 3.82
CA TYR A 139 -16.34 -11.02 4.41
C TYR A 139 -17.59 -11.47 5.18
N ARG A 140 -18.11 -12.66 4.88
CA ARG A 140 -19.28 -13.25 5.55
C ARG A 140 -18.88 -14.57 6.21
N LYS A 141 -18.84 -14.60 7.55
CA LYS A 141 -18.62 -15.83 8.31
C LYS A 141 -19.94 -16.28 8.94
N ASN A 142 -20.36 -17.51 8.66
CA ASN A 142 -21.46 -18.22 9.33
C ASN A 142 -22.83 -17.49 9.35
N ASN A 143 -23.27 -16.90 8.23
CA ASN A 143 -24.54 -16.15 8.13
C ASN A 143 -24.71 -14.96 9.09
N ASN A 144 -23.74 -14.68 9.94
CA ASN A 144 -23.73 -13.51 10.80
C ASN A 144 -23.34 -12.30 9.96
N ARG A 145 -24.31 -11.39 9.78
CA ARG A 145 -24.21 -10.10 9.11
C ARG A 145 -23.37 -9.10 9.92
N GLN A 146 -22.15 -9.47 10.33
CA GLN A 146 -21.19 -8.46 10.77
C GLN A 146 -20.78 -7.65 9.52
N ASN A 147 -21.61 -6.66 9.17
CA ASN A 147 -21.64 -5.96 7.88
C ASN A 147 -20.40 -5.10 7.58
N ASN A 148 -19.35 -5.22 8.37
CA ASN A 148 -18.23 -4.29 8.41
C ASN A 148 -16.87 -4.98 8.31
N ILE A 149 -16.81 -6.30 8.18
CA ILE A 149 -15.53 -7.00 7.94
C ILE A 149 -15.34 -7.15 6.43
N PHE A 150 -14.15 -6.82 5.95
CA PHE A 150 -13.77 -6.95 4.54
C PHE A 150 -12.56 -7.85 4.39
N ILE A 151 -12.46 -8.57 3.29
CA ILE A 151 -11.28 -9.36 2.93
C ILE A 151 -10.59 -8.71 1.73
N VAL A 152 -9.30 -8.41 1.88
CA VAL A 152 -8.43 -7.91 0.81
C VAL A 152 -7.85 -9.11 0.07
N HIS A 153 -7.82 -9.01 -1.26
CA HIS A 153 -7.34 -10.12 -2.11
C HIS A 153 -5.83 -10.31 -2.02
N LYS A 154 -5.07 -9.21 -2.07
CA LYS A 154 -3.63 -9.21 -1.86
C LYS A 154 -3.27 -9.33 -0.39
N SER A 155 -2.12 -9.94 -0.11
CA SER A 155 -1.62 -10.02 1.27
C SER A 155 -1.31 -8.64 1.85
N HIS A 156 -1.40 -8.50 3.17
CA HIS A 156 -1.01 -7.25 3.82
C HIS A 156 0.44 -6.87 3.50
N SER A 157 1.39 -7.82 3.59
CA SER A 157 2.80 -7.60 3.28
C SER A 157 3.05 -7.19 1.83
N GLU A 158 2.36 -7.83 0.87
CA GLU A 158 2.45 -7.47 -0.54
C GLU A 158 1.91 -6.07 -0.79
N THR A 159 0.72 -5.76 -0.28
CA THR A 159 0.12 -4.44 -0.45
C THR A 159 0.96 -3.35 0.22
N ARG A 160 1.57 -3.66 1.37
CA ARG A 160 2.49 -2.76 2.09
C ARG A 160 3.73 -2.45 1.27
N ALA A 161 4.32 -3.43 0.61
CA ALA A 161 5.44 -3.21 -0.31
C ALA A 161 5.03 -2.33 -1.49
N ASP A 162 3.88 -2.62 -2.12
CA ASP A 162 3.36 -1.85 -3.25
C ASP A 162 3.17 -0.36 -2.90
N VAL A 163 2.52 -0.05 -1.77
CA VAL A 163 2.29 1.36 -1.37
C VAL A 163 3.58 2.07 -0.96
N PHE A 164 4.54 1.34 -0.39
CA PHE A 164 5.83 1.93 0.00
C PHE A 164 6.67 2.29 -1.22
N ILE A 165 6.71 1.40 -2.21
CA ILE A 165 7.35 1.66 -3.51
C ILE A 165 6.69 2.87 -4.17
N ASP A 166 5.36 2.89 -4.29
CA ASP A 166 4.61 4.04 -4.84
C ASP A 166 4.95 5.35 -4.13
N TYR A 167 5.01 5.34 -2.79
CA TYR A 167 5.35 6.52 -2.00
C TYR A 167 6.78 7.01 -2.26
N ASN A 168 7.76 6.10 -2.25
CA ASN A 168 9.16 6.45 -2.49
C ASN A 168 9.38 7.00 -3.89
N GLU A 169 8.74 6.42 -4.90
CA GLU A 169 8.84 6.91 -6.28
C GLU A 169 8.27 8.32 -6.45
N ARG A 170 7.16 8.64 -5.76
CA ARG A 170 6.56 9.98 -5.79
C ARG A 170 7.35 11.02 -5.00
N THR A 171 8.02 10.62 -3.93
CA THR A 171 8.70 11.54 -3.01
C THR A 171 10.18 11.71 -3.30
N ASN A 172 10.83 10.71 -3.90
CA ASN A 172 12.25 10.71 -4.22
C ASN A 172 12.46 10.48 -5.74
N PRO A 173 12.30 11.52 -6.58
CA PRO A 173 12.45 11.37 -8.03
C PRO A 173 13.84 10.87 -8.47
N ASN A 174 14.87 11.04 -7.63
CA ASN A 174 16.23 10.58 -7.88
C ASN A 174 16.54 9.19 -7.30
N PHE A 175 15.60 8.52 -6.62
CA PHE A 175 15.82 7.20 -6.01
C PHE A 175 16.34 6.18 -7.04
N ARG A 176 15.84 6.24 -8.27
CA ARG A 176 16.24 5.35 -9.37
C ARG A 176 17.61 5.67 -9.98
N GLN A 177 18.11 6.89 -9.83
CA GLN A 177 19.45 7.23 -10.32
C GLN A 177 20.53 6.54 -9.48
N ILE A 178 20.29 6.35 -8.17
CA ILE A 178 21.25 5.73 -7.25
C ILE A 178 21.43 4.23 -7.56
N GLU A 179 20.35 3.51 -7.89
CA GLU A 179 20.44 2.10 -8.32
C GLU A 179 21.25 1.95 -9.62
N ASN A 180 21.08 2.87 -10.57
CA ASN A 180 21.84 2.87 -11.83
C ASN A 180 23.33 3.24 -11.64
N ILE A 181 23.66 4.14 -10.70
CA ILE A 181 25.06 4.52 -10.42
C ILE A 181 25.81 3.38 -9.73
N THR A 182 25.14 2.59 -8.89
CA THR A 182 25.76 1.46 -8.19
C THR A 182 26.06 0.29 -9.13
N GLN A 183 25.35 0.18 -10.27
CA GLN A 183 25.62 -0.83 -11.31
C GLN A 183 26.73 -0.44 -12.30
N HIS A 184 27.17 0.82 -12.32
CA HIS A 184 28.18 1.32 -13.27
C HIS A 184 29.50 1.78 -12.64
N SER A 185 29.80 1.40 -11.40
CA SER A 185 31.17 1.54 -10.89
C SER A 185 32.02 0.35 -11.35
N PRO A 186 33.00 0.52 -12.26
CA PRO A 186 34.01 -0.49 -12.43
C PRO A 186 34.79 -0.58 -11.12
N LEU A 187 34.73 -1.75 -10.48
CA LEU A 187 35.65 -2.14 -9.41
C LEU A 187 37.08 -2.05 -9.95
N ILE A 188 37.75 -0.92 -9.74
CA ILE A 188 39.20 -0.83 -9.90
C ILE A 188 39.81 -1.58 -8.71
N TYR A 189 39.95 -2.89 -8.86
CA TYR A 189 40.86 -3.69 -8.05
C TYR A 189 42.28 -3.39 -8.52
N ASN A 190 42.94 -2.40 -7.91
CA ASN A 190 44.39 -2.31 -7.97
C ASN A 190 44.96 -3.37 -7.01
N ILE A 191 45.14 -4.59 -7.52
CA ILE A 191 45.97 -5.59 -6.86
C ILE A 191 47.43 -5.25 -7.16
N SER A 192 48.07 -4.63 -6.19
CA SER A 192 49.52 -4.65 -6.03
C SER A 192 49.95 -6.06 -5.60
N GLN A 193 50.87 -6.68 -6.37
CA GLN A 193 51.97 -7.59 -5.95
C GLN A 193 52.53 -8.28 -7.23
N LYS A 194 53.70 -7.89 -7.74
CA LYS A 194 55.10 -8.26 -7.37
C LYS A 194 55.62 -9.55 -8.04
N ASN A 195 56.79 -9.40 -8.69
CA ASN A 195 57.85 -10.38 -9.01
C ASN A 195 57.63 -11.28 -10.25
N PHE A 196 58.31 -10.98 -11.36
CA PHE A 196 59.58 -11.59 -11.79
C PHE A 196 60.24 -10.67 -12.84
#